data_AF-A0A8H6FTT6-F1
#
_entry.id   AF-A0A8H6FTT6-F1
#
_cell.length_a   1.000
_cell.length_b   1.000
_cell.length_c   1.000
_cell.angle_alpha   90.00
_cell.angle_beta   90.00
_cell.angle_gamma   90.00
#
_symmetry.space_group_name_H-M   'P 1'
#
loop_
_entity.id
_entity.type
_entity.pdbx_description
1 polymer ?
#
loop_
_entity_poly.entity_id
_entity_poly.type
_entity_poly.pdbx_seq_one_letter_code
_entity_poly.pdbx_strand_id
1 'polypeptide(L)'
;MADIDVEKVLSELTLEEKVSLTAGRDFWHTVPIPRLGVPAIRTSDGPNGVRGTRFFNGTPAGCLPCATALGATFDVDLLRSIGRFLGQEAKAKGAHVLLGPTVNIQRSPLGGRGYESFSEDPFLSGTLAGEYCKGVHEEEIITTPKHFVCNDQEHERLAVDSIVTDRALREIYLMPFMLAIKNARPKAVMTAYNKVNGTHAAENPKVLDILRKDWGWEGLLMSDW
;
A
#
# COMPACT_ATOMS: atom_id res chain seq x y z
N MET A 1 3.72 -5.69 -20.50
CA MET A 1 4.60 -5.89 -19.32
C MET A 1 5.90 -6.53 -19.79
N ALA A 2 7.03 -6.24 -19.14
CA ALA A 2 8.27 -6.99 -19.41
C ALA A 2 8.05 -8.45 -18.99
N ASP A 3 8.33 -9.38 -19.90
CA ASP A 3 8.27 -10.81 -19.60
C ASP A 3 9.58 -11.21 -18.90
N ILE A 4 9.52 -11.29 -17.57
CA ILE A 4 10.68 -11.55 -16.71
C ILE A 4 10.51 -12.90 -16.04
N ASP A 5 11.42 -13.83 -16.35
CA ASP A 5 11.61 -15.05 -15.58
C ASP A 5 12.36 -14.71 -14.28
N VAL A 6 11.62 -14.66 -13.17
CA VAL A 6 12.13 -14.24 -11.86
C VAL A 6 13.26 -15.16 -11.38
N GLU A 7 13.13 -16.47 -11.53
CA GLU A 7 14.13 -17.44 -11.06
C GLU A 7 15.42 -17.36 -11.86
N LYS A 8 15.29 -17.22 -13.19
CA LYS A 8 16.45 -17.01 -14.06
C LYS A 8 17.18 -15.72 -13.69
N VAL A 9 16.47 -14.60 -13.60
CA VAL A 9 17.09 -13.31 -13.22
C VAL A 9 17.74 -13.41 -11.85
N LEU A 10 17.08 -14.02 -10.86
CA LEU A 10 17.61 -14.17 -9.50
C LEU A 10 18.90 -15.00 -9.46
N SER A 11 19.01 -16.02 -10.32
CA SER A 11 20.22 -16.84 -10.45
C SER A 11 21.39 -16.09 -11.10
N GLU A 12 21.11 -15.12 -11.98
CA GLU A 12 22.11 -14.37 -12.74
C GLU A 12 22.58 -13.09 -12.04
N LEU A 13 21.82 -12.56 -11.08
CA LEU A 13 22.19 -11.37 -10.29
C LEU A 13 23.44 -11.60 -9.44
N THR A 14 24.35 -10.61 -9.42
CA THR A 14 25.43 -10.58 -8.42
C THR A 14 24.86 -10.26 -7.03
N LEU A 15 25.67 -10.43 -5.99
CA LEU A 15 25.26 -10.09 -4.63
C LEU A 15 24.95 -8.58 -4.52
N GLU A 16 25.78 -7.73 -5.11
CA GLU A 16 25.61 -6.28 -5.10
C GLU A 16 24.30 -5.87 -5.79
N GLU A 17 23.96 -6.51 -6.91
CA GLU A 17 22.71 -6.25 -7.61
C GLU A 17 21.51 -6.70 -6.78
N LYS A 18 21.57 -7.88 -6.14
CA LYS A 18 20.53 -8.35 -5.19
C LYS A 18 20.31 -7.34 -4.06
N VAL A 19 21.39 -6.87 -3.44
CA VAL A 19 21.32 -5.86 -2.36
C VAL A 19 20.76 -4.54 -2.88
N SER A 20 21.15 -4.09 -4.07
CA SER A 20 20.63 -2.83 -4.62
C SER A 20 19.12 -2.88 -4.91
N LEU A 21 18.57 -4.05 -5.23
CA LEU A 21 17.14 -4.23 -5.46
C LEU A 21 16.29 -4.19 -4.17
N THR A 22 16.89 -4.26 -2.98
CA THR A 22 16.16 -4.18 -1.70
C THR A 22 15.94 -2.76 -1.20
N ALA A 23 16.33 -1.74 -1.96
CA ALA A 23 16.15 -0.34 -1.61
C ALA A 23 15.63 0.50 -2.79
N GLY A 24 15.00 1.63 -2.48
CA GLY A 24 14.69 2.64 -3.49
C GLY A 24 15.97 3.28 -4.03
N ARG A 25 16.02 3.53 -5.34
CA ARG A 25 17.09 4.30 -5.98
C ARG A 25 17.00 5.78 -5.62
N ASP A 26 15.77 6.27 -5.59
CA ASP A 26 15.39 7.63 -5.24
C ASP A 26 14.01 7.58 -4.56
N PHE A 27 13.41 8.74 -4.26
CA PHE A 27 12.11 8.81 -3.58
C PHE A 27 10.98 8.02 -4.26
N TRP A 28 11.05 7.78 -5.57
CA TRP A 28 9.92 7.26 -6.36
C TRP A 28 10.28 6.09 -7.26
N HIS A 29 11.53 5.65 -7.32
CA HIS A 29 11.95 4.61 -8.26
C HIS A 29 12.75 3.49 -7.62
N THR A 30 12.53 2.27 -8.08
CA THR A 30 13.41 1.12 -7.79
C THR A 30 14.69 1.17 -8.61
N VAL A 31 15.70 0.41 -8.19
CA VAL A 31 16.96 0.26 -8.94
C VAL A 31 16.73 -0.60 -10.21
N PRO A 32 17.13 -0.15 -11.41
CA PRO A 32 17.12 -0.97 -12.61
C PRO A 32 18.36 -1.86 -12.73
N ILE A 33 18.24 -3.03 -13.37
CA ILE A 33 19.37 -3.89 -13.77
C ILE A 33 19.32 -4.11 -15.29
N PRO A 34 19.85 -3.17 -16.12
CA PRO A 34 19.68 -3.20 -17.57
C PRO A 34 20.25 -4.45 -18.25
N ARG A 35 21.37 -5.00 -17.75
CA ARG A 35 22.00 -6.21 -18.33
C ARG A 35 21.09 -7.45 -18.28
N LEU A 36 20.15 -7.46 -17.34
CA LEU A 36 19.17 -8.53 -17.12
C LEU A 36 17.75 -8.11 -17.55
N GLY A 37 17.60 -6.96 -18.20
CA GLY A 37 16.29 -6.46 -18.64
C GLY A 37 15.35 -6.05 -17.51
N VAL A 38 15.84 -5.83 -16.28
CA VAL A 38 15.01 -5.38 -15.15
C VAL A 38 14.87 -3.85 -15.18
N PRO A 39 13.67 -3.30 -15.44
CA PRO A 39 13.46 -1.86 -15.51
C PRO A 39 13.33 -1.23 -14.11
N ALA A 40 13.47 0.10 -14.05
CA ALA A 40 13.09 0.85 -12.86
C ALA A 40 11.57 0.97 -12.79
N ILE A 41 11.00 0.63 -11.64
CA ILE A 41 9.57 0.77 -11.37
C ILE A 41 9.35 2.12 -10.69
N ARG A 42 8.39 2.89 -11.20
CA ARG A 42 7.96 4.17 -10.58
C ARG A 42 6.79 3.96 -9.64
N THR A 43 6.92 4.44 -8.41
CA THR A 43 5.83 4.58 -7.43
C THR A 43 5.32 6.03 -7.41
N SER A 44 4.08 6.22 -6.98
CA SER A 44 3.51 7.54 -6.70
C SER A 44 2.47 7.43 -5.59
N ASP A 45 2.44 8.41 -4.69
CA ASP A 45 1.24 8.61 -3.87
C ASP A 45 0.05 9.00 -4.77
N GLY A 46 -1.18 8.72 -4.37
CA GLY A 46 -1.57 8.01 -3.16
C GLY A 46 -3.06 7.63 -3.17
N PRO A 47 -3.77 7.69 -2.03
CA PRO A 47 -5.10 7.08 -1.92
C PRO A 47 -6.27 7.88 -2.51
N ASN A 48 -6.10 9.18 -2.84
CA ASN A 48 -7.17 10.03 -3.38
C ASN A 48 -6.73 10.89 -4.58
N GLY A 49 -5.65 10.48 -5.27
CA GLY A 49 -5.11 11.19 -6.43
C GLY A 49 -3.69 10.75 -6.71
N VAL A 50 -3.19 10.95 -7.94
CA VAL A 50 -1.84 10.54 -8.32
C VAL A 50 -0.92 11.74 -8.47
N ARG A 51 -0.11 12.01 -7.44
CA ARG A 51 0.73 13.20 -7.36
C ARG A 51 1.87 13.22 -8.39
N GLY A 52 2.47 12.06 -8.67
CA GLY A 52 3.71 11.95 -9.43
C GLY A 52 4.96 12.17 -8.57
N THR A 53 6.06 12.53 -9.23
CA THR A 53 7.42 12.44 -8.66
C THR A 53 7.92 13.70 -7.94
N ARG A 54 7.09 14.75 -7.83
CA ARG A 54 7.50 16.04 -7.25
C ARG A 54 6.36 16.68 -6.50
N PHE A 55 6.68 17.28 -5.35
CA PHE A 55 5.75 18.14 -4.61
C PHE A 55 5.80 19.57 -5.15
N PHE A 56 6.99 20.16 -5.20
CA PHE A 56 7.20 21.50 -5.76
C PHE A 56 7.27 21.43 -7.29
N ASN A 57 6.55 22.33 -7.96
CA ASN A 57 6.44 22.39 -9.42
C ASN A 57 6.01 21.02 -10.01
N GLY A 58 5.07 20.36 -9.33
CA GLY A 58 4.50 19.08 -9.75
C GLY A 58 3.54 19.23 -10.93
N THR A 59 3.40 18.17 -11.71
CA THR A 59 2.37 18.11 -12.76
C THR A 59 0.98 18.06 -12.12
N PRO A 60 0.01 18.87 -12.59
CA PRO A 60 -1.36 18.84 -12.07
C PRO A 60 -1.96 17.42 -12.06
N ALA A 61 -2.81 17.14 -11.07
CA ALA A 61 -3.44 15.83 -10.87
C ALA A 61 -4.89 15.99 -10.44
N GLY A 62 -5.72 14.99 -10.73
CA GLY A 62 -7.07 14.89 -10.19
C GLY A 62 -7.05 14.59 -8.70
N CYS A 63 -7.63 15.48 -7.90
CA CYS A 63 -7.82 15.28 -6.46
C CYS A 63 -9.26 14.85 -6.19
N LEU A 64 -9.44 13.69 -5.58
CA LEU A 64 -10.73 13.12 -5.22
C LEU A 64 -11.08 13.45 -3.75
N PRO A 65 -12.35 13.27 -3.34
CA PRO A 65 -12.71 13.32 -1.93
C PRO A 65 -11.83 12.40 -1.07
N CYS A 66 -11.62 12.78 0.18
CA CYS A 66 -10.87 11.97 1.13
C CYS A 66 -11.57 10.63 1.42
N ALA A 67 -10.82 9.65 1.91
CA ALA A 67 -11.32 8.28 2.06
C ALA A 67 -12.48 8.17 3.05
N THR A 68 -12.55 8.98 4.10
CA THR A 68 -13.72 8.99 5.00
C THR A 68 -15.00 9.46 4.30
N ALA A 69 -14.89 10.44 3.40
CA ALA A 69 -16.02 10.88 2.58
C ALA A 69 -16.43 9.80 1.56
N LEU A 70 -15.46 9.11 0.96
CA LEU A 70 -15.74 7.97 0.09
C LEU A 70 -16.35 6.79 0.87
N GLY A 71 -15.88 6.54 2.10
CA GLY A 71 -16.41 5.54 3.01
C GLY A 71 -17.88 5.77 3.34
N ALA A 72 -18.25 7.03 3.56
CA ALA A 72 -19.62 7.44 3.84
C ALA A 72 -20.61 7.24 2.67
N THR A 73 -20.13 6.89 1.47
CA THR A 73 -21.01 6.53 0.35
C THR A 73 -21.57 5.12 0.45
N PHE A 74 -20.86 4.22 1.16
CA PHE A 74 -21.16 2.77 1.19
C PHE A 74 -21.32 2.14 -0.21
N ASP A 75 -20.73 2.77 -1.24
CA ASP A 75 -20.95 2.41 -2.64
C ASP A 75 -19.72 1.70 -3.23
N VAL A 76 -19.81 0.39 -3.30
CA VAL A 76 -18.77 -0.49 -3.84
C VAL A 76 -18.50 -0.26 -5.33
N ASP A 77 -19.52 0.06 -6.12
CA ASP A 77 -19.39 0.28 -7.55
C ASP A 77 -18.72 1.62 -7.83
N LEU A 78 -19.05 2.64 -7.03
CA LEU A 78 -18.36 3.93 -7.05
C LEU A 78 -16.87 3.78 -6.73
N LEU A 79 -16.51 3.00 -5.69
CA LEU A 79 -15.10 2.80 -5.33
C LEU A 79 -14.32 2.07 -6.42
N ARG A 80 -14.95 1.12 -7.13
CA ARG A 80 -14.36 0.48 -8.30
C ARG A 80 -14.15 1.46 -9.46
N SER A 81 -15.14 2.32 -9.73
CA SER A 81 -15.01 3.39 -10.74
C SER A 81 -13.90 4.38 -10.40
N ILE A 82 -13.79 4.77 -9.13
CA ILE A 82 -12.71 5.62 -8.63
C ILE A 82 -11.35 4.95 -8.81
N GLY A 83 -11.25 3.65 -8.48
CA GLY A 83 -10.02 2.89 -8.70
C GLY A 83 -9.58 2.92 -10.17
N ARG A 84 -10.52 2.72 -11.10
CA ARG A 84 -10.24 2.79 -12.55
C ARG A 84 -9.72 4.17 -12.95
N PHE A 85 -10.37 5.24 -12.50
CA PHE A 85 -9.91 6.61 -12.75
C PHE A 85 -8.49 6.84 -12.22
N LEU A 86 -8.18 6.38 -11.00
CA LEU A 86 -6.83 6.51 -10.42
C LEU A 86 -5.79 5.69 -11.18
N GLY A 87 -6.16 4.52 -11.71
CA GLY A 87 -5.32 3.73 -12.60
C GLY A 87 -4.96 4.49 -13.88
N GLN A 88 -5.92 5.20 -14.48
CA GLN A 88 -5.70 6.05 -15.66
C GLN A 88 -4.81 7.26 -15.33
N GLU A 89 -5.04 7.92 -14.19
CA GLU A 89 -4.16 9.01 -13.71
C GLU A 89 -2.73 8.51 -13.46
N ALA A 90 -2.57 7.31 -12.93
CA ALA A 90 -1.24 6.69 -12.73
C ALA A 90 -0.52 6.44 -14.06
N LYS A 91 -1.21 5.92 -15.08
CA LYS A 91 -0.67 5.82 -16.44
C LYS A 91 -0.24 7.18 -16.98
N ALA A 92 -1.08 8.21 -16.83
CA ALA A 92 -0.77 9.56 -17.29
C ALA A 92 0.48 10.16 -16.61
N LYS A 93 0.78 9.73 -15.38
CA LYS A 93 2.00 10.10 -14.63
C LYS A 93 3.18 9.13 -14.84
N GLY A 94 3.01 8.09 -15.65
CA GLY A 94 3.99 7.01 -15.84
C GLY A 94 4.33 6.26 -14.55
N ALA A 95 3.42 6.25 -13.58
CA ALA A 95 3.55 5.48 -12.36
C ALA A 95 3.04 4.05 -12.59
N HIS A 96 3.77 3.07 -12.07
CA HIS A 96 3.46 1.65 -12.17
C HIS A 96 2.79 1.13 -10.90
N VAL A 97 3.06 1.81 -9.77
CA VAL A 97 2.58 1.47 -8.44
C VAL A 97 1.93 2.71 -7.83
N LEU A 98 0.66 2.58 -7.45
CA LEU A 98 -0.09 3.57 -6.70
C LEU A 98 -0.02 3.24 -5.21
N LEU A 99 0.45 4.19 -4.41
CA LEU A 99 0.66 4.01 -2.97
C LEU A 99 -0.62 4.31 -2.20
N GLY A 100 -1.60 3.44 -2.41
CA GLY A 100 -2.89 3.42 -1.75
C GLY A 100 -3.66 2.13 -2.12
N PRO A 101 -4.83 1.91 -1.50
CA PRO A 101 -5.53 2.82 -0.59
C PRO A 101 -4.92 2.83 0.83
N THR A 102 -5.30 3.81 1.64
CA THR A 102 -4.96 3.82 3.08
C THR A 102 -6.14 3.23 3.87
N VAL A 103 -5.88 2.27 4.75
CA VAL A 103 -6.89 1.43 5.42
C VAL A 103 -6.62 1.25 6.92
N ASN A 104 -5.95 2.21 7.54
CA ASN A 104 -5.81 2.27 9.00
C ASN A 104 -7.18 2.53 9.66
N ILE A 105 -7.30 2.25 10.96
CA ILE A 105 -8.59 2.30 11.67
C ILE A 105 -8.64 3.55 12.54
N GLN A 106 -9.70 4.35 12.40
CA GLN A 106 -9.94 5.52 13.25
C GLN A 106 -10.41 5.11 14.66
N ARG A 107 -9.54 4.47 15.45
CA ARG A 107 -9.81 4.15 16.87
C ARG A 107 -10.10 5.37 17.74
N SER A 108 -9.68 6.55 17.26
CA SER A 108 -9.86 7.85 17.88
C SER A 108 -10.17 8.87 16.78
N PRO A 109 -11.07 9.83 17.03
CA PRO A 109 -11.39 10.88 16.06
C PRO A 109 -10.25 11.91 15.88
N LEU A 110 -9.19 11.84 16.68
CA LEU A 110 -8.10 12.83 16.70
C LEU A 110 -6.89 12.42 15.85
N GLY A 111 -6.95 11.29 15.14
CA GLY A 111 -5.85 10.84 14.28
C GLY A 111 -5.60 11.84 13.14
N GLY A 112 -4.36 12.35 13.03
CA GLY A 112 -4.01 13.35 12.01
C GLY A 112 -4.20 12.89 10.56
N ARG A 113 -4.17 11.56 10.32
CA ARG A 113 -4.45 10.92 9.03
C ARG A 113 -5.78 10.17 9.01
N GLY A 114 -6.67 10.44 9.97
CA GLY A 114 -7.99 9.81 10.03
C GLY A 114 -8.79 10.02 8.75
N TYR A 115 -8.70 11.20 8.12
CA TYR A 115 -9.37 11.50 6.84
C TYR A 115 -8.91 10.61 5.67
N GLU A 116 -7.71 10.03 5.76
CA GLU A 116 -7.06 9.31 4.67
C GLU A 116 -7.48 7.83 4.61
N SER A 117 -8.09 7.29 5.67
CA SER A 117 -8.63 5.92 5.70
C SER A 117 -10.17 5.92 5.66
N PHE A 118 -10.80 4.78 5.35
CA PHE A 118 -12.24 4.76 5.04
C PHE A 118 -13.17 4.86 6.24
N SER A 119 -13.01 4.02 7.26
CA SER A 119 -13.98 3.86 8.35
C SER A 119 -13.38 3.20 9.59
N GLU A 120 -13.95 3.50 10.76
CA GLU A 120 -13.68 2.76 12.00
C GLU A 120 -14.17 1.30 11.93
N ASP A 121 -15.12 1.00 11.05
CA ASP A 121 -15.61 -0.36 10.80
C ASP A 121 -14.65 -1.12 9.84
N PRO A 122 -14.06 -2.24 10.29
CA PRO A 122 -13.06 -2.95 9.50
C PRO A 122 -13.63 -3.66 8.28
N PHE A 123 -14.90 -4.07 8.33
CA PHE A 123 -15.56 -4.75 7.21
C PHE A 123 -15.82 -3.78 6.05
N LEU A 124 -16.35 -2.59 6.34
CA LEU A 124 -16.55 -1.52 5.38
C LEU A 124 -15.20 -1.09 4.78
N SER A 125 -14.21 -0.79 5.63
CA SER A 125 -12.87 -0.39 5.19
C SER A 125 -12.23 -1.42 4.26
N GLY A 126 -12.30 -2.71 4.60
CA GLY A 126 -11.76 -3.78 3.76
C GLY A 126 -12.53 -4.04 2.48
N THR A 127 -13.86 -3.93 2.52
CA THR A 127 -14.72 -4.12 1.33
C THR A 127 -14.48 -3.03 0.30
N LEU A 128 -14.47 -1.77 0.74
CA LEU A 128 -14.21 -0.62 -0.13
C LEU A 128 -12.78 -0.61 -0.68
N ALA A 129 -11.79 -0.95 0.17
CA ALA A 129 -10.41 -1.09 -0.28
C ALA A 129 -10.24 -2.18 -1.34
N GLY A 130 -10.97 -3.30 -1.21
CA GLY A 130 -10.98 -4.35 -2.23
C GLY A 130 -11.46 -3.86 -3.58
N GLU A 131 -12.58 -3.13 -3.64
CA GLU A 131 -13.12 -2.61 -4.90
C GLU A 131 -12.27 -1.48 -5.49
N TYR A 132 -11.73 -0.60 -4.64
CA TYR A 132 -10.71 0.37 -5.04
C TYR A 132 -9.55 -0.33 -5.75
N CYS A 133 -8.97 -1.37 -5.13
CA CYS A 133 -7.84 -2.10 -5.69
C CYS A 133 -8.20 -2.79 -7.01
N LYS A 134 -9.37 -3.43 -7.10
CA LYS A 134 -9.86 -4.03 -8.35
C LYS A 134 -9.94 -2.99 -9.47
N GLY A 135 -10.50 -1.82 -9.20
CA GLY A 135 -10.60 -0.73 -10.17
C GLY A 135 -9.23 -0.29 -10.69
N VAL A 136 -8.26 -0.10 -9.81
CA VAL A 136 -6.89 0.28 -10.23
C VAL A 136 -6.22 -0.83 -11.05
N HIS A 137 -6.44 -2.10 -10.68
CA HIS A 137 -5.88 -3.26 -11.40
C HIS A 137 -6.45 -3.45 -12.81
N GLU A 138 -7.68 -2.99 -13.08
CA GLU A 138 -8.25 -2.98 -14.45
C GLU A 138 -7.42 -2.15 -15.42
N GLU A 139 -6.65 -1.19 -14.89
CA GLU A 139 -5.71 -0.38 -15.64
C GLU A 139 -4.28 -0.92 -15.55
N GLU A 140 -4.05 -2.16 -15.11
CA GLU A 140 -2.71 -2.76 -15.01
C GLU A 140 -1.73 -1.99 -14.10
N ILE A 141 -2.24 -1.22 -13.15
CA ILE A 141 -1.46 -0.52 -12.13
C ILE A 141 -1.47 -1.33 -10.84
N ILE A 142 -0.34 -1.38 -10.14
CA ILE A 142 -0.23 -2.06 -8.85
C ILE A 142 -0.78 -1.15 -7.75
N THR A 143 -1.60 -1.70 -6.86
CA THR A 143 -1.96 -1.05 -5.60
C THR A 143 -1.06 -1.48 -4.44
N THR A 144 -0.96 -0.60 -3.45
CA THR A 144 -0.20 -0.80 -2.21
C THR A 144 -1.05 -0.37 -1.02
N PRO A 145 -1.95 -1.23 -0.49
CA PRO A 145 -2.65 -0.95 0.74
C PRO A 145 -1.69 -0.60 1.87
N LYS A 146 -2.01 0.46 2.63
CA LYS A 146 -1.13 1.02 3.66
C LYS A 146 -1.91 1.54 4.88
N HIS A 147 -1.32 1.67 6.06
CA HIS A 147 0.03 1.26 6.44
C HIS A 147 -0.09 0.06 7.38
N PHE A 148 0.56 -1.04 7.02
CA PHE A 148 0.46 -2.34 7.69
C PHE A 148 1.43 -2.39 8.90
N VAL A 149 0.98 -2.32 10.15
CA VAL A 149 -0.40 -2.16 10.63
C VAL A 149 -0.43 -1.32 11.92
N CYS A 150 -1.61 -0.89 12.35
CA CYS A 150 -1.85 -0.12 13.58
C CYS A 150 -1.19 1.27 13.60
N ASN A 151 -1.05 1.92 12.44
CA ASN A 151 -0.62 3.30 12.30
C ASN A 151 -1.79 4.27 12.48
N ASP A 152 -2.41 4.27 13.65
CA ASP A 152 -3.70 4.93 13.88
C ASP A 152 -3.57 6.29 14.60
N GLN A 153 -2.34 6.78 14.79
CA GLN A 153 -2.03 8.11 15.32
C GLN A 153 -0.72 8.66 14.76
N GLU A 154 -0.65 9.98 14.58
CA GLU A 154 0.56 10.63 14.03
C GLU A 154 1.58 11.02 15.11
N HIS A 155 1.14 11.23 16.35
CA HIS A 155 2.01 11.62 17.45
C HIS A 155 3.05 10.52 17.68
N GLU A 156 4.32 10.89 17.48
CA GLU A 156 5.48 10.01 17.59
C GLU A 156 5.35 8.71 16.78
N ARG A 157 4.73 8.75 15.60
CA ARG A 157 4.50 7.54 14.76
C ARG A 157 5.76 6.72 14.45
N LEU A 158 6.95 7.33 14.51
CA LEU A 158 8.24 6.66 14.35
C LEU A 158 8.73 5.90 15.59
N ALA A 159 8.12 6.10 16.76
CA ALA A 159 8.58 5.56 18.04
C ALA A 159 7.47 4.86 18.85
N VAL A 160 6.21 5.28 18.65
CA VAL A 160 5.05 4.76 19.38
C VAL A 160 4.91 3.26 19.22
N ASP A 161 4.53 2.61 20.33
CA ASP A 161 4.20 1.19 20.36
C ASP A 161 2.69 0.98 20.50
N SER A 162 2.09 0.42 19.46
CA SER A 162 0.69 0.01 19.46
C SER A 162 0.57 -1.31 20.23
N ILE A 163 0.25 -1.20 21.53
CA ILE A 163 0.01 -2.35 22.41
C ILE A 163 -1.43 -2.82 22.21
N VAL A 164 -1.58 -4.01 21.62
CA VAL A 164 -2.87 -4.52 21.16
C VAL A 164 -2.97 -6.02 21.36
N THR A 165 -4.14 -6.52 21.77
CA THR A 165 -4.39 -7.95 21.92
C THR A 165 -4.49 -8.63 20.56
N ASP A 166 -4.13 -9.92 20.47
CA ASP A 166 -4.24 -10.68 19.22
C ASP A 166 -5.66 -10.64 18.63
N ARG A 167 -6.68 -10.67 19.49
CA ARG A 167 -8.07 -10.57 19.06
C ARG A 167 -8.36 -9.25 18.36
N ALA A 168 -8.03 -8.12 18.98
CA ALA A 168 -8.26 -6.80 18.38
C ALA A 168 -7.38 -6.61 17.13
N LEU A 169 -6.13 -7.05 17.17
CA LEU A 169 -5.22 -7.03 16.02
C LEU A 169 -5.84 -7.73 14.81
N ARG A 170 -6.40 -8.93 14.99
CA ARG A 170 -7.01 -9.74 13.93
C ARG A 170 -8.36 -9.21 13.47
N GLU A 171 -9.26 -8.93 14.41
CA GLU A 171 -10.65 -8.59 14.12
C GLU A 171 -10.82 -7.14 13.62
N ILE A 172 -9.93 -6.22 14.03
CA ILE A 172 -10.07 -4.79 13.73
C ILE A 172 -8.99 -4.33 12.75
N TYR A 173 -7.71 -4.41 13.12
CA TYR A 173 -6.67 -3.70 12.40
C TYR A 173 -6.15 -4.46 11.17
N LEU A 174 -6.13 -5.79 11.21
CA LEU A 174 -5.70 -6.63 10.10
C LEU A 174 -6.85 -6.95 9.13
N MET A 175 -8.10 -6.92 9.57
CA MET A 175 -9.25 -7.31 8.75
C MET A 175 -9.39 -6.49 7.45
N PRO A 176 -9.18 -5.16 7.41
CA PRO A 176 -9.21 -4.41 6.16
C PRO A 176 -8.18 -4.90 5.13
N PHE A 177 -6.95 -5.18 5.58
CA PHE A 177 -5.90 -5.74 4.73
C PHE A 177 -6.23 -7.15 4.26
N MET A 178 -6.74 -8.01 5.17
CA MET A 178 -7.17 -9.36 4.83
C MET A 178 -8.24 -9.37 3.73
N LEU A 179 -9.25 -8.50 3.86
CA LEU A 179 -10.34 -8.38 2.89
C LEU A 179 -9.84 -7.81 1.56
N ALA A 180 -9.01 -6.76 1.57
CA ALA A 180 -8.41 -6.22 0.36
C ALA A 180 -7.55 -7.27 -0.36
N ILE A 181 -6.75 -8.06 0.38
CA ILE A 181 -5.94 -9.14 -0.17
C ILE A 181 -6.80 -10.27 -0.74
N LYS A 182 -7.79 -10.72 0.02
CA LYS A 182 -8.72 -11.78 -0.41
C LYS A 182 -9.48 -11.39 -1.67
N ASN A 183 -9.95 -10.14 -1.75
CA ASN A 183 -10.87 -9.71 -2.80
C ASN A 183 -10.15 -9.20 -4.05
N ALA A 184 -8.96 -8.60 -3.91
CA ALA A 184 -8.30 -7.89 -5.02
C ALA A 184 -6.85 -8.31 -5.27
N ARG A 185 -6.22 -9.05 -4.35
CA ARG A 185 -4.81 -9.50 -4.43
C ARG A 185 -3.84 -8.37 -4.86
N PRO A 186 -3.72 -7.28 -4.08
CA PRO A 186 -2.76 -6.21 -4.34
C PRO A 186 -1.37 -6.80 -4.44
N LYS A 187 -0.55 -6.32 -5.38
CA LYS A 187 0.81 -6.87 -5.59
C LYS A 187 1.85 -6.26 -4.65
N ALA A 188 1.47 -5.28 -3.84
CA ALA A 188 2.31 -4.71 -2.80
C ALA A 188 1.53 -4.35 -1.54
N VAL A 189 2.21 -4.25 -0.41
CA VAL A 189 1.71 -3.70 0.87
C VAL A 189 2.83 -2.84 1.47
N MET A 190 2.47 -1.68 2.02
CA MET A 190 3.42 -0.80 2.69
C MET A 190 3.32 -0.97 4.19
N THR A 191 4.43 -1.25 4.86
CA THR A 191 4.47 -1.40 6.32
C THR A 191 4.39 -0.05 7.01
N ALA A 192 3.84 -0.03 8.22
CA ALA A 192 3.76 1.14 9.05
C ALA A 192 5.10 1.53 9.70
N TYR A 193 5.18 2.78 10.14
CA TYR A 193 6.31 3.29 10.92
C TYR A 193 6.37 2.74 12.35
N ASN A 194 5.22 2.62 13.00
CA ASN A 194 5.12 2.35 14.43
C ASN A 194 5.58 0.92 14.79
N LYS A 195 5.70 0.69 16.09
CA LYS A 195 5.83 -0.66 16.65
C LYS A 195 4.45 -1.27 16.89
N VAL A 196 4.41 -2.60 16.87
CA VAL A 196 3.25 -3.40 17.30
C VAL A 196 3.75 -4.39 18.34
N ASN A 197 3.29 -4.23 19.58
CA ASN A 197 3.69 -5.05 20.72
C ASN A 197 5.23 -5.17 20.85
N GLY A 198 5.94 -4.04 20.75
CA GLY A 198 7.37 -3.91 21.05
C GLY A 198 8.33 -3.96 19.87
N THR A 199 7.88 -4.30 18.66
CA THR A 199 8.74 -4.43 17.46
C THR A 199 8.19 -3.63 16.28
N HIS A 200 9.06 -2.92 15.54
CA HIS A 200 8.65 -2.11 14.38
C HIS A 200 7.96 -2.96 13.32
N ALA A 201 6.86 -2.46 12.77
CA ALA A 201 6.03 -3.23 11.83
C ALA A 201 6.84 -3.73 10.61
N ALA A 202 7.80 -2.93 10.13
CA ALA A 202 8.69 -3.28 9.02
C ALA A 202 9.65 -4.47 9.28
N GLU A 203 9.89 -4.83 10.54
CA GLU A 203 10.81 -5.90 10.95
C GLU A 203 10.15 -6.92 11.90
N ASN A 204 8.83 -6.84 12.12
CA ASN A 204 8.13 -7.67 13.08
C ASN A 204 7.71 -9.01 12.45
N PRO A 205 8.42 -10.13 12.68
CA PRO A 205 8.10 -11.40 12.03
C PRO A 205 6.71 -11.90 12.40
N LYS A 206 6.22 -11.63 13.62
CA LYS A 206 4.88 -12.08 14.05
C LYS A 206 3.77 -11.42 13.23
N VAL A 207 3.98 -10.17 12.81
CA VAL A 207 3.01 -9.41 12.00
C VAL A 207 3.20 -9.70 10.51
N LEU A 208 4.44 -9.73 10.03
CA LEU A 208 4.73 -9.97 8.61
C LEU A 208 4.44 -11.43 8.18
N ASP A 209 4.66 -12.41 9.07
CA ASP A 209 4.35 -13.81 8.79
C ASP A 209 2.86 -14.06 8.56
N ILE A 210 1.97 -13.22 9.10
CA ILE A 210 0.52 -13.34 8.86
C ILE A 210 0.22 -13.24 7.36
N LEU A 211 0.87 -12.30 6.68
CA LEU A 211 0.69 -12.12 5.24
C LEU A 211 1.08 -13.38 4.46
N ARG A 212 2.18 -14.04 4.87
CA ARG A 212 2.74 -15.19 4.14
C ARG A 212 2.12 -16.53 4.56
N LYS A 213 2.16 -16.83 5.86
CA LYS A 213 1.81 -18.13 6.43
C LYS A 213 0.30 -18.29 6.60
N ASP A 214 -0.38 -17.25 7.07
CA ASP A 214 -1.83 -17.35 7.34
C ASP A 214 -2.66 -17.02 6.10
N TRP A 215 -2.27 -15.99 5.34
CA TRP A 215 -3.05 -15.51 4.19
C TRP A 215 -2.52 -15.98 2.84
N GLY A 216 -1.32 -16.58 2.77
CA GLY A 216 -0.74 -17.07 1.52
C GLY A 216 -0.54 -15.97 0.48
N TRP A 217 -0.29 -14.73 0.92
CA TRP A 217 -0.05 -13.60 0.02
C TRP A 217 1.41 -13.57 -0.43
N GLU A 218 1.65 -13.35 -1.71
CA GLU A 218 2.97 -13.46 -2.35
C GLU A 218 3.49 -12.11 -2.90
N GLY A 219 2.79 -11.00 -2.65
CA GLY A 219 3.18 -9.68 -3.15
C GLY A 219 4.38 -9.07 -2.41
N LEU A 220 4.81 -7.88 -2.84
CA LEU A 220 5.97 -7.17 -2.30
C LEU A 220 5.66 -6.39 -1.02
N LEU A 221 6.47 -6.56 0.02
CA LEU A 221 6.49 -5.63 1.16
C LEU A 221 7.45 -4.47 0.87
N MET A 222 7.01 -3.25 1.14
CA MET A 222 7.86 -2.07 1.13
C MET A 222 7.71 -1.32 2.45
N SER A 223 8.77 -0.64 2.89
CA SER A 223 8.66 0.26 4.03
C SER A 223 7.81 1.48 3.67
N ASP A 224 7.25 2.16 4.67
CA ASP A 224 7.02 3.59 4.55
C ASP A 224 8.37 4.33 4.41
N TRP A 225 8.38 5.60 4.02
CA TRP A 225 9.62 6.32 3.67
C TRP A 225 10.58 6.59 4.82
#